data_AF-A0A6P2F737-F1
#
_entry.id   AF-A0A6P2F737-F1
#
_cell.length_a   1.000
_cell.length_b   1.000
_cell.length_c   1.000
_cell.angle_alpha   90.00
_cell.angle_beta   90.00
_cell.angle_gamma   90.00
#
_symmetry.space_group_name_H-M   'P 1'
#
loop_
_entity.id
_entity.type
_entity.pdbx_description
1 polymer ?
#
loop_
_entity_poly.entity_id
_entity_poly.type
_entity_poly.pdbx_seq_one_letter_code
_entity_poly.pdbx_strand_id
1 'polypeptide(L)' 'MLKINIPGGLWINWSSAAVGPNATATTFDYEHFQNRTAVLRPGRQVPDLDDRKLGQFEDIHSARIACKS' A
#
# COMPACT_ATOMS: atom_id res chain seq x y z
N MET A 1 -5.54 2.62 20.03
CA MET A 1 -4.81 3.05 18.82
C MET A 1 -3.52 2.25 18.76
N LEU A 2 -3.43 1.23 17.89
CA LEU A 2 -2.21 0.42 17.77
C LEU A 2 -1.14 1.25 17.06
N LYS A 3 -0.06 1.58 17.78
CA LYS A 3 1.17 2.14 17.20
C LYS A 3 2.04 0.97 16.78
N ILE A 4 2.11 0.70 15.48
CA ILE A 4 3.08 -0.24 14.92
C ILE A 4 4.40 0.53 14.81
N ASN A 5 5.42 0.07 15.52
CA ASN A 5 6.76 0.65 15.51
C ASN A 5 7.64 -0.20 14.57
N ILE A 6 7.91 0.28 13.35
CA ILE A 6 8.80 -0.40 12.39
C ILE A 6 10.20 0.19 12.59
N PRO A 7 11.17 -0.61 13.08
CA PRO A 7 12.50 -0.09 13.41
C PRO A 7 13.32 0.16 12.14
N GLY A 8 13.70 1.42 11.93
CA GLY A 8 14.94 1.82 11.25
C GLY A 8 14.98 1.73 9.72
N GLY A 9 15.04 2.88 9.05
CA GLY A 9 16.00 3.22 7.98
C GLY A 9 16.20 2.31 6.75
N LEU A 10 15.38 1.29 6.54
CA LEU A 10 15.47 0.35 5.43
C LEU A 10 14.22 0.49 4.57
N TRP A 11 14.42 0.88 3.33
CA TRP A 11 13.50 0.82 2.20
C TRP A 11 12.46 -0.27 2.42
N ILE A 12 11.22 0.12 2.73
CA ILE A 12 10.13 -0.82 2.99
C ILE A 12 9.79 -1.45 1.64
N ASN A 13 10.32 -2.63 1.39
CA ASN A 13 9.95 -3.39 0.21
C ASN A 13 8.64 -4.13 0.50
N TRP A 14 7.56 -3.69 -0.13
CA TRP A 14 6.22 -4.21 0.07
C TRP A 14 6.03 -5.46 -0.80
N SER A 15 5.90 -6.63 -0.20
CA SER A 15 5.70 -7.88 -0.95
C SER A 15 4.24 -8.22 -1.20
N SER A 16 3.34 -7.86 -0.28
CA SER A 16 1.91 -8.19 -0.36
C SER A 16 1.04 -7.17 0.39
N ALA A 17 -0.25 -7.13 0.07
CA ALA A 17 -1.22 -6.29 0.77
C ALA A 17 -2.54 -7.02 1.01
N ALA A 18 -3.12 -6.79 2.19
CA ALA A 18 -4.49 -7.17 2.51
C ALA A 18 -5.24 -5.94 3.02
N VAL A 19 -6.35 -5.60 2.36
CA VAL A 19 -7.19 -4.45 2.72
C VAL A 19 -8.44 -4.94 3.42
N GLY A 20 -8.72 -4.38 4.59
CA GLY A 20 -9.93 -4.69 5.35
C GLY A 20 -11.22 -4.39 4.57
N PRO A 21 -12.34 -5.01 4.94
CA PRO A 21 -13.62 -4.90 4.20
C PRO A 21 -14.22 -3.48 4.19
N ASN A 22 -13.78 -2.60 5.10
CA ASN A 22 -14.23 -1.20 5.20
C ASN A 22 -13.11 -0.20 4.94
N ALA A 23 -11.97 -0.64 4.41
CA ALA A 23 -10.82 0.22 4.15
C ALA A 23 -10.53 0.34 2.64
N THR A 24 -9.93 1.44 2.23
CA THR A 24 -9.35 1.61 0.90
C THR A 24 -7.90 2.01 1.10
N ALA A 25 -6.98 1.32 0.42
CA ALA A 25 -5.57 1.66 0.42
C ALA A 25 -5.19 2.26 -0.94
N THR A 26 -4.46 3.37 -0.91
CA THR A 26 -3.87 3.99 -2.10
C THR A 26 -2.36 3.91 -1.97
N THR A 27 -1.69 3.44 -3.01
CA THR A 27 -0.22 3.36 -3.08
C THR A 27 0.31 4.43 -4.03
N PHE A 28 1.52 4.88 -3.73
CA PHE A 28 2.19 5.99 -4.39
C PHE A 28 3.63 5.59 -4.70
N ASP A 29 4.09 5.97 -5.90
CA ASP A 29 5.45 5.69 -6.37
C ASP A 29 6.48 6.71 -5.89
N TYR A 30 6.04 7.71 -5.11
CA TYR A 30 6.89 8.72 -4.52
C TYR A 30 6.58 8.95 -3.04
N GLU A 31 7.51 9.61 -2.35
CA GLU A 31 7.32 10.03 -0.97
C GLU A 31 6.21 11.11 -0.86
N HIS A 32 5.74 11.33 0.36
CA HIS A 32 4.73 12.36 0.67
C HIS A 32 3.41 12.23 -0.13
N PHE A 33 3.01 11.01 -0.48
CA PHE A 33 1.74 10.71 -1.15
C PHE A 33 1.60 11.34 -2.55
N GLN A 34 2.72 11.51 -3.24
CA GLN A 34 2.77 12.06 -4.61
C GLN A 34 2.79 10.93 -5.65
N ASN A 35 2.29 11.23 -6.86
CA ASN A 35 2.23 10.31 -8.01
C ASN A 35 1.55 8.96 -7.68
N ARG A 36 0.25 8.94 -7.95
CA ARG A 36 -0.62 7.82 -7.59
C ARG A 36 -0.45 6.66 -8.57
N THR A 37 -0.14 5.50 -8.03
CA THR A 37 0.07 4.27 -8.80
C THR A 37 -1.20 3.42 -8.79
N ALA A 38 -1.76 3.12 -7.60
CA ALA A 38 -2.89 2.20 -7.52
C ALA A 38 -3.82 2.39 -6.33
N VAL A 39 -5.04 1.86 -6.47
CA VAL A 39 -6.03 1.79 -5.39
C VAL A 39 -6.49 0.36 -5.18
N LEU A 40 -6.22 -0.11 -3.97
CA LEU A 40 -6.68 -1.37 -3.43
C LEU A 40 -8.03 -1.16 -2.75
N ARG A 41 -9.06 -1.76 -3.34
CA ARG A 41 -10.45 -1.68 -2.87
C ARG A 41 -10.66 -2.46 -1.56
N PRO A 42 -11.75 -2.18 -0.82
CA PRO A 42 -12.07 -2.92 0.39
C PRO A 42 -12.18 -4.43 0.15
N GLY A 43 -11.63 -5.21 1.08
CA GLY A 43 -11.58 -6.67 1.02
C GLY A 43 -10.56 -7.24 0.02
N ARG A 44 -9.81 -6.40 -0.70
CA ARG A 44 -8.82 -6.87 -1.68
C ARG A 44 -7.62 -7.50 -0.98
N GLN A 45 -7.18 -8.62 -1.51
CA GLN A 45 -5.90 -9.24 -1.18
C GLN A 45 -5.04 -9.27 -2.43
N VAL A 46 -3.77 -8.89 -2.28
CA VAL A 46 -2.75 -8.90 -3.33
C VAL A 46 -1.57 -9.68 -2.76
N PRO A 47 -1.40 -10.95 -3.18
CA PRO A 47 -0.37 -11.83 -2.63
C PRO A 47 1.04 -11.46 -3.11
N ASP A 48 1.13 -10.76 -4.24
CA ASP A 48 2.38 -10.29 -4.83
C ASP A 48 2.19 -8.88 -5.40
N LEU A 49 2.87 -7.90 -4.79
CA LEU A 49 2.89 -6.51 -5.23
C LEU A 49 3.99 -6.23 -6.27
N ASP A 50 4.97 -7.14 -6.44
CA ASP A 50 6.02 -7.04 -7.47
C ASP A 50 5.58 -7.69 -8.79
N ASP A 51 4.32 -8.13 -8.88
CA ASP A 51 3.80 -8.70 -10.12
C ASP A 51 3.65 -7.61 -11.18
N ARG A 52 4.71 -7.44 -11.98
CA ARG A 52 4.80 -6.57 -13.17
C ARG A 52 3.63 -6.72 -14.13
N LYS A 53 2.86 -7.82 -14.05
CA LYS A 53 1.62 -8.03 -14.83
C LYS A 53 0.47 -7.11 -14.41
N LEU A 54 0.50 -6.57 -13.19
CA LEU A 54 -0.54 -5.65 -12.69
C LEU A 54 -0.22 -4.18 -13.03
N GLY A 55 1.05 -3.86 -13.35
CA GLY A 55 1.51 -2.53 -13.80
C GLY A 55 1.22 -1.38 -12.83
N GLN A 56 0.86 -1.70 -11.59
CA GLN A 56 0.18 -0.79 -10.65
C GLN A 56 0.99 -0.50 -9.38
N PHE A 57 2.07 -1.26 -9.14
CA PHE A 57 2.73 -1.30 -7.83
C PHE A 57 4.26 -1.33 -7.90
N GLU A 58 4.87 -1.09 -9.06
CA GLU A 58 6.33 -0.94 -9.14
C GLU A 58 6.72 0.25 -8.23
N ASP A 59 7.57 -0.03 -7.25
CA ASP A 59 8.16 0.89 -6.27
C ASP A 59 7.16 1.68 -5.39
N ILE A 60 6.49 1.02 -4.44
CA ILE A 60 5.63 1.73 -3.46
C ILE A 60 6.50 2.47 -2.42
N HIS A 61 6.57 3.79 -2.52
CA HIS A 61 7.29 4.66 -1.58
C HIS A 61 6.40 5.20 -0.44
N SER A 62 5.11 5.36 -0.69
CA SER A 62 4.16 5.74 0.37
C SER A 62 2.77 5.16 0.16
N ALA A 63 1.98 5.12 1.23
CA ALA A 63 0.62 4.58 1.19
C ALA A 63 -0.33 5.39 2.08
N ARG A 64 -1.58 5.57 1.62
CA ARG A 64 -2.65 6.19 2.40
C ARG A 64 -3.79 5.22 2.60
N ILE A 65 -4.24 5.10 3.85
CA ILE A 65 -5.39 4.28 4.23
C ILE A 65 -6.57 5.20 4.56
N ALA A 66 -7.72 4.93 3.95
CA ALA A 66 -8.98 5.58 4.27
C ALA A 66 -10.00 4.53 4.71
N CYS A 67 -10.61 4.72 5.88
CA CYS A 67 -11.67 3.84 6.37
C CYS A 67 -13.03 4.49 6.08
N LYS A 68 -14.02 3.67 5.68
CA LYS A 68 -15.42 4.06 5.75
C LYS A 68 -15.90 3.87 7.19
N SER A 69 -16.55 4.91 7.70
CA SER A 69 -17.29 4.92 8.96
C SER A 69 -18.47 3.97 8.92
#